data_AF-A0A6N6T5T9-F1
#
_entry.id   AF-A0A6N6T5T9-F1
#
_cell.length_a   1.000
_cell.length_b   1.000
_cell.length_c   1.000
_cell.angle_alpha   90.00
_cell.angle_beta   90.00
_cell.angle_gamma   90.00
#
_symmetry.space_group_name_H-M   'P 1'
#
loop_
_entity.id
_entity.type
_entity.pdbx_description
1 polymer ?
#
loop_
_entity_poly.entity_id
_entity_poly.type
_entity_poly.pdbx_seq_one_letter_code
_entity_poly.pdbx_strand_id
1 'polypeptide(L)'
;MHDEPRQKLRELIVQYGRSLCDDPRRCEALLKDYCGQYKRAIFVLVSALKNRVAEDLIKTSAGVPLALVMGRLIQRLEDELGLAESAARWAVESWALALGMPVVPAEQPRPAPEPPRVKPV
;
A
#
# COMPACT_ATOMS: atom_id res chain seq x y z
N MET A 1 -0.50 12.15 7.85
CA MET A 1 -1.32 11.20 8.63
C MET A 1 -0.39 10.43 9.57
N HIS A 2 -0.91 9.84 10.64
CA HIS A 2 -0.10 9.10 11.63
C HIS A 2 0.36 7.74 11.10
N ASP A 3 1.45 7.24 11.65
CA ASP A 3 2.09 6.01 11.21
C ASP A 3 1.64 4.76 11.98
N GLU A 4 1.07 4.94 13.16
CA GLU A 4 0.55 3.84 13.98
C GLU A 4 -0.55 3.03 13.24
N PRO A 5 -1.55 3.66 12.58
CA PRO A 5 -2.60 2.90 11.90
C PRO A 5 -2.08 2.04 10.75
N ARG A 6 -1.08 2.53 9.99
CA ARG A 6 -0.47 1.75 8.89
C ARG A 6 0.41 0.61 9.41
N GLN A 7 1.13 0.82 10.51
CA GLN A 7 1.89 -0.25 11.16
C GLN A 7 0.96 -1.32 11.71
N LYS A 8 -0.12 -0.90 12.38
CA LYS A 8 -1.12 -1.84 12.89
C LYS A 8 -1.82 -2.60 11.78
N LEU A 9 -2.16 -1.93 10.67
CA LEU A 9 -2.70 -2.60 9.48
C LEU A 9 -1.76 -3.69 8.98
N ARG A 10 -0.45 -3.40 8.88
CA ARG A 10 0.55 -4.40 8.48
C ARG A 10 0.58 -5.58 9.45
N GLU A 11 0.60 -5.35 10.75
CA GLU A 11 0.57 -6.42 11.76
C GLU A 11 -0.69 -7.29 11.61
N LEU A 12 -1.85 -6.66 11.43
CA LEU A 12 -3.12 -7.36 11.21
C LEU A 12 -3.09 -8.20 9.93
N ILE A 13 -2.55 -7.66 8.83
CA ILE A 13 -2.41 -8.40 7.56
C ILE A 13 -1.42 -9.57 7.71
N VAL A 14 -0.35 -9.42 8.49
CA VAL A 14 0.57 -10.53 8.78
C VAL A 14 -0.09 -11.60 9.65
N GLN A 15 -0.89 -11.20 10.64
CA GLN A 15 -1.53 -12.11 11.58
C GLN A 15 -2.73 -12.87 11.00
N TYR A 16 -3.59 -12.18 10.25
CA TYR A 16 -4.82 -12.73 9.70
C TYR A 16 -4.73 -13.06 8.21
N GLY A 17 -3.70 -12.57 7.51
CA GLY A 17 -3.51 -12.80 6.09
C GLY A 17 -4.46 -12.00 5.21
N ARG A 18 -4.60 -12.47 3.97
CA ARG A 18 -5.40 -11.80 2.92
C ARG A 18 -6.90 -11.81 3.19
N SER A 19 -7.41 -12.62 4.12
CA SER A 19 -8.84 -12.61 4.48
C SER A 19 -9.31 -11.26 5.02
N LEU A 20 -8.42 -10.43 5.57
CA LEU A 20 -8.77 -9.06 5.96
C LEU A 20 -8.96 -8.13 4.76
N CYS A 21 -8.38 -8.45 3.61
CA CYS A 21 -8.60 -7.70 2.38
C CYS A 21 -10.00 -7.95 1.80
N ASP A 22 -10.62 -9.09 2.12
CA ASP A 22 -11.94 -9.47 1.63
C ASP A 22 -13.08 -8.96 2.55
N ASP A 23 -12.77 -8.67 3.82
CA ASP A 23 -13.75 -8.24 4.82
C ASP A 23 -13.43 -6.83 5.37
N PRO A 24 -13.96 -5.76 4.74
CA PRO A 24 -13.75 -4.40 5.20
C PRO A 24 -14.39 -4.11 6.56
N ARG A 25 -15.45 -4.83 6.96
CA ARG A 25 -16.08 -4.63 8.28
C ARG A 25 -15.18 -5.18 9.38
N ARG A 26 -14.61 -6.36 9.17
CA ARG A 26 -13.66 -6.97 10.11
C ARG A 26 -12.38 -6.16 10.22
N CYS A 27 -11.84 -5.68 9.10
CA CYS A 27 -10.67 -4.80 9.08
C CYS A 27 -10.94 -3.49 9.84
N GLU A 28 -12.10 -2.87 9.63
CA GLU A 28 -12.51 -1.66 10.35
C GLU A 28 -12.64 -1.89 11.86
N ALA A 29 -13.26 -2.99 12.29
CA ALA A 29 -13.41 -3.34 13.69
C ALA A 29 -12.05 -3.50 14.39
N LEU A 30 -11.15 -4.29 13.81
CA LEU A 30 -9.80 -4.49 14.36
C LEU A 30 -9.03 -3.18 14.45
N LEU A 31 -9.05 -2.35 13.40
CA LEU A 31 -8.39 -1.05 13.43
C LEU A 31 -8.98 -0.11 14.50
N LYS A 32 -10.29 -0.17 14.74
CA LYS A 32 -10.94 0.58 15.83
C LYS A 32 -10.53 0.07 17.21
N ASP A 33 -10.37 -1.24 17.37
CA ASP A 33 -9.98 -1.84 18.65
C ASP A 33 -8.54 -1.45 19.05
N TYR A 34 -7.60 -1.42 18.09
CA TYR A 34 -6.20 -1.08 18.36
C TYR A 34 -5.88 0.42 18.25
N CYS A 35 -6.53 1.13 17.33
CA CYS A 35 -6.16 2.50 16.93
C CYS A 35 -7.36 3.45 16.85
N GLY A 36 -8.43 3.18 17.62
CA GLY A 36 -9.72 3.90 17.55
C GLY A 36 -9.66 5.42 17.72
N GLN A 37 -8.59 5.95 18.30
CA GLN A 37 -8.31 7.39 18.36
C GLN A 37 -8.07 8.02 16.98
N TYR A 38 -7.55 7.25 16.01
CA TYR A 38 -7.22 7.70 14.67
C TYR A 38 -8.37 7.52 13.67
N LYS A 39 -9.56 8.02 14.01
CA LYS A 39 -10.80 7.86 13.21
C LYS A 39 -10.63 8.21 11.73
N ARG A 40 -9.92 9.30 11.42
CA ARG A 40 -9.67 9.74 10.03
C ARG A 40 -8.80 8.74 9.27
N ALA A 41 -7.76 8.22 9.90
CA ALA A 41 -6.86 7.24 9.29
C ALA A 41 -7.59 5.91 9.03
N ILE A 42 -8.36 5.43 10.02
CA ILE A 42 -9.19 4.23 9.88
C ILE A 42 -10.16 4.40 8.73
N PHE A 43 -10.88 5.52 8.68
CA PHE A 43 -11.83 5.81 7.61
C PHE A 43 -11.17 5.74 6.24
N VAL A 44 -10.01 6.37 6.06
CA VAL A 44 -9.29 6.39 4.79
C VAL A 44 -8.79 4.99 4.39
N LEU A 45 -8.24 4.20 5.31
CA LEU A 45 -7.80 2.82 5.04
C LEU A 45 -8.96 1.92 4.65
N VAL A 46 -10.08 2.00 5.38
CA VAL A 46 -11.27 1.19 5.15
C VAL A 46 -11.97 1.61 3.85
N SER A 47 -12.01 2.89 3.54
CA SER A 47 -12.58 3.40 2.29
C SER A 47 -11.76 2.95 1.08
N ALA A 48 -10.43 2.94 1.19
CA ALA A 48 -9.56 2.33 0.18
C ALA A 48 -9.85 0.84 -0.01
N LEU A 49 -10.05 0.11 1.09
CA LEU A 49 -10.40 -1.31 1.03
C LEU A 49 -11.75 -1.57 0.34
N LYS A 50 -12.77 -0.78 0.68
CA LYS A 50 -14.10 -0.84 0.03
C LYS A 50 -14.02 -0.53 -1.47
N ASN A 51 -13.05 0.28 -1.88
CA ASN A 51 -12.75 0.60 -3.28
C ASN A 51 -11.81 -0.40 -3.96
N ARG A 52 -11.62 -1.60 -3.41
CA ARG A 52 -10.82 -2.68 -4.01
C ARG A 52 -9.33 -2.34 -4.17
N VAL A 53 -8.81 -1.34 -3.46
CA VAL A 53 -7.39 -0.94 -3.54
C VAL A 53 -6.46 -2.10 -3.21
N ALA A 54 -6.73 -2.82 -2.11
CA ALA A 54 -5.92 -3.97 -1.72
C ALA A 54 -5.94 -5.10 -2.76
N GLU A 55 -7.11 -5.35 -3.36
CA GLU A 55 -7.31 -6.38 -4.37
C GLU A 55 -6.57 -6.03 -5.68
N ASP A 56 -6.66 -4.79 -6.13
CA ASP A 56 -5.98 -4.30 -7.33
C ASP A 56 -4.45 -4.31 -7.16
N LEU A 57 -3.96 -3.98 -5.95
CA LEU A 57 -2.54 -4.10 -5.61
C LEU A 57 -2.06 -5.55 -5.64
N ILE A 58 -2.85 -6.50 -5.13
CA ILE A 58 -2.52 -7.94 -5.17
C ILE A 58 -2.57 -8.49 -6.60
N LYS A 59 -3.52 -8.03 -7.42
CA LYS A 59 -3.70 -8.45 -8.82
C LYS A 59 -2.68 -7.84 -9.78
N THR A 60 -1.87 -6.89 -9.32
CA THR A 60 -0.84 -6.26 -10.16
C THR A 60 0.13 -7.33 -10.68
N SER A 61 0.19 -7.50 -12.00
CA SER A 61 1.05 -8.48 -12.66
C SER A 61 2.48 -7.96 -12.84
N ALA A 62 3.44 -8.87 -13.02
CA ALA A 62 4.87 -8.55 -13.12
C ALA A 62 5.28 -7.62 -14.29
N GLY A 63 4.35 -7.27 -15.19
CA GLY A 63 4.59 -6.35 -16.31
C GLY A 63 4.09 -4.93 -16.09
N VAL A 64 3.34 -4.64 -15.02
CA VAL A 64 2.78 -3.31 -14.77
C VAL A 64 3.56 -2.60 -13.67
N PRO A 65 4.08 -1.38 -13.91
CA PRO A 65 4.74 -0.60 -12.88
C PRO A 65 3.80 -0.31 -11.70
N LEU A 66 4.23 -0.66 -10.48
CA LEU A 66 3.45 -0.44 -9.26
C LEU A 66 3.03 1.04 -9.10
N ALA A 67 3.92 1.97 -9.46
CA ALA A 67 3.64 3.41 -9.43
C ALA A 67 2.46 3.82 -10.32
N LEU A 68 2.28 3.16 -11.48
CA LEU A 68 1.15 3.43 -12.38
C LEU A 68 -0.16 2.93 -11.77
N VAL A 69 -0.15 1.75 -11.17
CA VAL A 69 -1.32 1.20 -10.45
C VAL A 69 -1.68 2.10 -9.28
N MET A 70 -0.69 2.49 -8.49
CA MET A 70 -0.90 3.42 -7.37
C MET A 70 -1.50 4.74 -7.82
N GLY A 71 -0.95 5.37 -8.87
CA GLY A 71 -1.48 6.63 -9.42
C GLY A 71 -2.95 6.52 -9.82
N ARG A 72 -3.33 5.43 -10.50
CA ARG A 72 -4.74 5.17 -10.87
C ARG A 72 -5.64 4.96 -9.65
N LEU A 73 -5.15 4.23 -8.65
CA LEU A 73 -5.91 3.99 -7.41
C LEU A 73 -6.09 5.27 -6.60
N ILE A 74 -5.07 6.12 -6.54
CA ILE A 74 -5.13 7.43 -5.89
C ILE A 74 -6.20 8.28 -6.56
N GLN A 75 -6.13 8.45 -7.89
CA GLN A 75 -7.09 9.24 -8.65
C GLN A 75 -8.52 8.72 -8.47
N ARG A 76 -8.72 7.40 -8.49
CA ARG A 76 -10.03 6.79 -8.20
C ARG A 76 -10.56 7.17 -6.81
N LEU A 77 -9.72 7.17 -5.78
CA LEU A 77 -10.14 7.56 -4.44
C LEU A 77 -10.46 9.06 -4.35
N GLU A 78 -9.79 9.90 -5.13
CA GLU A 78 -10.13 11.31 -5.24
C GLU A 78 -11.48 11.51 -5.93
N ASP A 79 -11.69 10.87 -7.08
CA ASP A 79 -12.91 11.01 -7.89
C ASP A 79 -14.15 10.39 -7.21
N GLU A 80 -14.04 9.16 -6.68
CA GLU A 80 -15.19 8.41 -6.14
C GLU A 80 -15.55 8.80 -4.70
N LEU A 81 -14.57 9.20 -3.90
CA LEU A 81 -14.78 9.49 -2.47
C LEU A 81 -14.57 10.96 -2.11
N GLY A 82 -14.12 11.80 -3.04
CA GLY A 82 -13.74 13.18 -2.74
C GLY A 82 -12.60 13.28 -1.74
N LEU A 83 -11.73 12.26 -1.65
CA LEU A 83 -10.58 12.30 -0.76
C LEU A 83 -9.57 13.32 -1.29
N ALA A 84 -8.91 14.03 -0.39
CA ALA A 84 -7.76 14.83 -0.77
C ALA A 84 -6.63 13.92 -1.29
N GLU A 85 -5.89 14.36 -2.31
CA GLU A 85 -4.74 13.65 -2.90
C GLU A 85 -3.83 13.04 -1.83
N SER A 86 -3.42 13.84 -0.82
CA SER A 86 -2.56 13.39 0.27
C SER A 86 -3.16 12.24 1.10
N ALA A 87 -4.49 12.20 1.27
CA ALA A 87 -5.17 11.13 1.97
C ALA A 87 -5.31 9.89 1.09
N ALA A 88 -5.67 10.05 -0.19
CA ALA A 88 -5.75 8.97 -1.16
C ALA A 88 -4.39 8.28 -1.33
N ARG A 89 -3.33 9.07 -1.55
CA ARG A 89 -1.95 8.60 -1.62
C ARG A 89 -1.53 7.84 -0.38
N TRP A 90 -1.76 8.42 0.80
CA TRP A 90 -1.41 7.78 2.06
C TRP A 90 -2.15 6.45 2.25
N ALA A 91 -3.41 6.33 1.81
CA ALA A 91 -4.17 5.08 1.88
C ALA A 91 -3.52 3.98 1.03
N VAL A 92 -3.24 4.29 -0.25
CA VAL A 92 -2.68 3.34 -1.21
C VAL A 92 -1.28 2.90 -0.79
N GLU A 93 -0.43 3.83 -0.37
CA GLU A 93 0.91 3.53 0.16
C GLU A 93 0.84 2.65 1.41
N SER A 94 -0.11 2.91 2.32
CA SER A 94 -0.29 2.10 3.52
C SER A 94 -0.72 0.67 3.21
N TRP A 95 -1.61 0.48 2.24
CA TRP A 95 -2.01 -0.85 1.77
C TRP A 95 -0.87 -1.59 1.08
N ALA A 96 -0.08 -0.91 0.23
CA ALA A 96 1.08 -1.52 -0.41
C ALA A 96 2.14 -1.96 0.62
N LEU A 97 2.41 -1.13 1.63
CA LEU A 97 3.29 -1.48 2.74
C LEU A 97 2.76 -2.67 3.55
N ALA A 98 1.45 -2.70 3.84
CA ALA A 98 0.84 -3.79 4.60
C ALA A 98 0.86 -5.12 3.85
N LEU A 99 0.73 -5.09 2.52
CA LEU A 99 0.82 -6.25 1.64
C LEU A 99 2.27 -6.72 1.38
N GLY A 100 3.27 -6.01 1.92
CA GLY A 100 4.67 -6.32 1.69
C GLY A 100 5.13 -6.06 0.25
N MET A 101 4.40 -5.23 -0.50
CA MET A 101 4.82 -4.81 -1.83
C MET A 101 6.03 -3.90 -1.67
N PRO A 102 7.13 -4.13 -2.42
CA PRO A 102 8.27 -3.24 -2.41
C PRO A 102 7.81 -1.91 -3.02
N VAL A 103 7.43 -0.96 -2.17
CA VAL A 103 7.39 0.46 -2.52
C VAL A 103 8.84 0.90 -2.60
N VAL A 104 9.58 0.36 -3.57
CA VAL A 104 10.89 0.90 -3.91
C VAL A 104 10.63 2.30 -4.48
N PRO A 105 11.14 3.39 -3.85
CA PRO A 105 11.36 4.60 -4.62
C PRO A 105 12.24 4.15 -5.78
N ALA A 106 11.79 4.32 -7.03
CA ALA A 106 12.42 3.77 -8.23
C ALA A 106 13.96 3.79 -8.13
N GLU A 107 14.55 2.71 -7.63
CA GLU A 107 15.99 2.58 -7.56
C GLU A 107 16.36 2.16 -8.97
N GLN A 108 17.03 3.09 -9.65
CA GLN A 108 17.51 2.97 -11.01
C GLN A 108 18.15 1.59 -11.20
N PRO A 109 18.00 0.96 -12.38
CA PRO A 109 18.60 -0.34 -12.63
C PRO A 109 20.09 -0.25 -12.32
N ARG A 110 20.55 -1.03 -11.33
CA ARG A 110 21.98 -1.16 -11.04
C ARG A 110 22.68 -1.49 -12.36
N PRO A 111 23.64 -0.69 -12.84
CA PRO A 111 24.46 -1.11 -13.95
C PRO A 111 25.13 -2.43 -13.54
N ALA A 112 25.07 -3.42 -14.43
CA ALA A 112 25.64 -4.75 -14.24
C ALA A 112 27.09 -4.64 -13.74
N PRO A 113 27.56 -5.58 -12.89
CA PRO A 113 28.93 -5.56 -12.42
C PRO A 113 29.87 -5.56 -13.63
N GLU A 114 30.66 -4.49 -13.76
CA GLU A 114 31.69 -4.38 -14.79
C GLU A 114 32.63 -5.58 -14.66
N PRO A 115 32.96 -6.29 -15.77
CA PRO A 115 33.84 -7.44 -15.72
C PRO A 115 35.21 -7.03 -15.17
N PRO A 116 35.90 -7.91 -14.42
CA PRO A 116 37.14 -7.56 -13.74
C PRO A 116 38.20 -7.17 -14.78
N ARG A 117 38.64 -5.92 -14.72
CA ARG A 117 39.71 -5.38 -15.54
C ARG A 117 41.02 -6.07 -15.14
N VAL A 118 41.39 -7.11 -15.87
CA VAL A 118 42.72 -7.73 -15.82
C VAL A 118 43.76 -6.66 -16.12
N LYS A 119 44.62 -6.39 -15.14
CA LYS A 119 45.78 -5.49 -15.32
C LYS A 119 46.79 -6.21 -16.21
N PRO A 120 47.30 -5.59 -17.29
CA PRO A 120 48.41 -6.16 -18.03
C PRO A 120 49.68 -6.10 -17.18
N VAL A 121 50.50 -7.14 -17.32
CA VAL A 121 51.82 -7.34 -16.67
C VAL A 121 52.88 -6.39 -17.25
#